data_AF-A0A8H5H3S1-F1
#
_entry.id   AF-A0A8H5H3S1-F1
#
_cell.length_a   1.000
_cell.length_b   1.000
_cell.length_c   1.000
_cell.angle_alpha   90.00
_cell.angle_beta   90.00
_cell.angle_gamma   90.00
#
_symmetry.space_group_name_H-M   'P 1'
#
loop_
_entity.id
_entity.type
_entity.pdbx_description
1 polymer ?
#
loop_
_entity_poly.entity_id
_entity_poly.type
_entity_poly.pdbx_seq_one_letter_code
_entity_poly.pdbx_strand_id
1 'polypeptide(L)'
;MKAAQGDAQILPGTALRLWHSFLTKFLHGYRYGGTPTVPEFKEDQRCDPFAVDVNCLGNVVREKFTHGDSILEFPPRRNVEFLEELIADMTQDDPTKRPRMSEVVSRFAEIRKSLSWWKLRSRVSNKRIPLIFHRLYSPFHWIKQLSYIIRRIPAIPDYTRATLSLSTGYLISSWLIFLA
;
A
#
# COMPACT_ATOMS: atom_id res chain seq x y z
N MET A 1 31.39 11.73 34.70
CA MET A 1 30.49 10.57 34.49
C MET A 1 29.32 10.67 35.45
N LYS A 2 28.12 11.00 34.95
CA LYS A 2 26.85 10.64 35.57
C LYS A 2 25.81 10.67 34.46
N ALA A 3 25.37 9.49 34.04
CA ALA A 3 24.34 9.31 33.02
C ALA A 3 23.00 9.76 33.59
N ALA A 4 22.35 10.70 32.93
CA ALA A 4 20.94 11.02 33.15
C ALA A 4 20.11 10.01 32.36
N GLN A 5 19.69 8.94 33.03
CA GLN A 5 18.65 8.04 32.56
C GLN A 5 17.30 8.73 32.79
N GLY A 6 16.86 9.52 31.81
CA GLY A 6 15.53 10.11 31.78
C GLY A 6 14.57 9.12 31.15
N ASP A 7 13.94 8.28 31.98
CA ASP A 7 12.86 7.40 31.54
C ASP A 7 11.65 8.26 31.14
N ALA A 8 11.49 8.45 29.83
CA ALA A 8 10.32 9.10 29.25
C ALA A 8 9.09 8.20 29.47
N GLN A 9 8.44 8.34 30.62
CA GLN A 9 7.10 7.81 30.85
C GLN A 9 6.13 8.50 29.88
N ILE A 10 5.82 7.81 28.80
CA ILE A 10 4.78 8.19 27.84
C ILE A 10 3.44 8.12 28.58
N LEU A 11 2.92 9.27 29.00
CA LEU A 11 1.61 9.39 29.62
C LEU A 11 0.53 8.79 28.70
N PRO A 12 -0.47 8.07 29.23
CA PRO A 12 -1.47 7.32 28.46
C PRO A 12 -2.32 8.19 27.53
N GLY A 13 -2.36 9.51 27.77
CA GLY A 13 -3.05 10.47 26.91
C GLY A 13 -2.29 10.84 25.63
N THR A 14 -0.97 10.63 25.57
CA THR A 14 -0.15 11.01 24.40
C THR A 14 -0.37 10.04 23.24
N ALA A 15 -0.46 8.75 23.54
CA ALA A 15 -0.80 7.72 22.55
C ALA A 15 -2.22 7.95 21.99
N LEU A 16 -3.19 8.31 22.83
CA LEU A 16 -4.55 8.61 22.40
C LEU A 16 -4.63 9.91 21.58
N ARG A 17 -3.86 10.95 21.92
CA ARG A 17 -3.77 12.19 21.13
C ARG A 17 -3.06 11.99 19.80
N LEU A 18 -2.01 11.18 19.76
CA LEU A 18 -1.33 10.79 18.53
C LEU A 18 -2.23 9.88 17.68
N TRP A 19 -2.97 8.96 18.30
CA TRP A 19 -3.96 8.11 17.64
C TRP A 19 -5.13 8.92 17.09
N HIS A 20 -5.65 9.85 17.87
CA HIS A 20 -6.70 10.77 17.46
C HIS A 20 -6.20 11.74 16.39
N SER A 21 -4.97 12.26 16.47
CA SER A 21 -4.38 13.10 15.43
C SER A 21 -4.05 12.33 14.15
N PHE A 22 -3.62 11.07 14.28
CA PHE A 22 -3.42 10.15 13.15
C PHE A 22 -4.75 9.84 12.49
N LEU A 23 -5.78 9.46 13.26
CA LEU A 23 -7.13 9.23 12.77
C LEU A 23 -7.73 10.50 12.17
N THR A 24 -7.61 11.66 12.80
CA THR A 24 -8.17 12.89 12.23
C THR A 24 -7.42 13.32 10.99
N LYS A 25 -6.10 13.18 10.86
CA LYS A 25 -5.41 13.43 9.58
C LYS A 25 -5.76 12.39 8.52
N PHE A 26 -5.77 11.11 8.89
CA PHE A 26 -6.13 10.00 8.00
C PHE A 26 -7.58 10.10 7.51
N LEU A 27 -8.51 10.58 8.34
CA LEU A 27 -9.95 10.67 8.06
C LEU A 27 -10.42 12.08 7.62
N HIS A 28 -9.73 13.17 7.97
CA HIS A 28 -10.12 14.52 7.48
C HIS A 28 -9.56 14.81 6.09
N GLY A 29 -8.46 14.18 5.68
CA GLY A 29 -8.00 14.23 4.28
C GLY A 29 -8.88 13.39 3.34
N TYR A 30 -9.50 12.33 3.88
CA TYR A 30 -10.46 11.47 3.19
C TYR A 30 -11.84 11.69 3.81
N ARG A 31 -12.54 12.79 3.46
CA ARG A 31 -13.99 12.88 3.71
C ARG A 31 -14.61 11.61 3.13
N TYR A 32 -15.10 10.74 4.02
CA TYR A 32 -15.90 9.53 3.78
C TYR A 32 -15.91 9.03 2.33
N GLY A 33 -15.01 8.10 1.99
CA GLY A 33 -15.16 7.24 0.81
C GLY A 33 -15.02 7.89 -0.57
N GLY A 34 -14.73 9.19 -0.66
CA GLY A 34 -14.52 9.86 -1.95
C GLY A 34 -13.47 10.95 -1.83
N THR A 35 -12.39 10.85 -2.59
CA THR A 35 -11.50 11.99 -2.76
C THR A 35 -12.32 13.10 -3.44
N PRO A 36 -12.41 14.34 -2.89
CA PRO A 36 -13.15 15.45 -3.51
C PRO A 36 -12.59 15.86 -4.90
N THR A 37 -11.52 15.22 -5.34
CA THR A 37 -10.93 15.31 -6.68
C THR A 37 -11.68 14.55 -7.76
N VAL A 38 -12.69 13.73 -7.45
CA VAL A 38 -13.53 13.07 -8.47
C VAL A 38 -14.28 14.17 -9.24
N PRO A 39 -13.96 14.42 -10.52
CA PRO A 39 -14.59 15.49 -11.30
C PRO A 39 -16.11 15.33 -11.39
N GLU A 40 -16.59 14.09 -11.32
CA GLU A 40 -18.00 13.75 -11.36
C GLU A 40 -18.80 14.25 -10.14
N PHE A 41 -18.15 14.57 -9.01
CA PHE A 41 -18.84 15.17 -7.85
C PHE A 41 -18.99 16.69 -7.92
N LYS A 42 -18.45 17.34 -8.96
CA LYS A 42 -18.60 18.79 -9.18
C LYS A 42 -19.93 19.15 -9.85
N GLU A 43 -20.49 18.22 -10.61
CA GLU A 43 -21.75 18.40 -11.33
C GLU A 43 -22.76 17.39 -10.77
N ASP A 44 -23.99 17.82 -10.48
CA ASP A 44 -25.07 16.98 -9.93
C ASP A 44 -25.67 16.07 -11.02
N GLN A 45 -24.80 15.33 -11.71
CA GLN A 45 -25.16 14.46 -12.83
C GLN A 45 -25.20 12.99 -12.36
N ARG A 46 -26.01 12.16 -13.04
CA ARG A 46 -25.98 10.71 -12.84
C ARG A 46 -24.60 10.18 -13.23
N CYS A 47 -23.88 9.66 -12.25
CA CYS A 47 -22.56 9.09 -12.41
C CYS A 47 -22.61 7.56 -12.35
N ASP A 48 -21.71 6.89 -13.07
CA ASP A 48 -21.49 5.45 -12.90
C ASP A 48 -20.66 5.21 -11.61
N PRO A 49 -21.22 4.57 -10.57
CA PRO A 49 -20.50 4.34 -9.32
C PRO A 49 -19.23 3.50 -9.51
N PHE A 50 -19.22 2.57 -10.48
CA PHE A 50 -18.05 1.71 -10.70
C PHE A 50 -16.88 2.45 -11.34
N ALA A 51 -17.17 3.40 -12.24
CA ALA A 51 -16.15 4.28 -12.80
C ALA A 51 -15.54 5.17 -11.70
N VAL A 52 -16.36 5.69 -10.79
CA VAL A 52 -15.91 6.50 -9.65
C VAL A 52 -14.98 5.71 -8.74
N ASP A 53 -15.30 4.45 -8.45
CA ASP A 53 -14.45 3.57 -7.64
C ASP A 53 -13.06 3.37 -8.25
N VAL A 54 -12.97 3.21 -9.58
CA VAL A 54 -11.68 3.09 -10.29
C VAL A 54 -10.84 4.36 -10.10
N ASN A 55 -11.45 5.54 -10.18
CA ASN A 55 -10.74 6.80 -9.95
C ASN A 55 -10.28 6.98 -8.52
N CYS A 56 -11.17 6.69 -7.57
CA CYS A 56 -10.87 6.76 -6.15
C CYS A 56 -9.67 5.85 -5.83
N LEU A 57 -9.70 4.60 -6.32
CA LEU A 57 -8.59 3.67 -6.17
C LEU A 57 -7.30 4.19 -6.82
N GLY A 58 -7.39 4.71 -8.04
CA GLY A 58 -6.24 5.28 -8.75
C GLY A 58 -5.61 6.44 -7.98
N ASN A 59 -6.43 7.35 -7.46
CA ASN A 59 -5.99 8.50 -6.66
C ASN A 59 -5.33 8.05 -5.35
N VAL A 60 -5.93 7.08 -4.64
CA VAL A 60 -5.34 6.50 -3.43
C VAL A 60 -3.94 5.95 -3.71
N VAL A 61 -3.76 5.20 -4.80
CA VAL A 61 -2.45 4.63 -5.15
C VAL A 61 -1.49 5.75 -5.56
N ARG A 62 -1.94 6.73 -6.33
CA ARG A 62 -1.17 7.89 -6.78
C ARG A 62 -0.61 8.68 -5.60
N GLU A 63 -1.46 9.01 -4.64
CA GLU A 63 -1.12 9.80 -3.45
C GLU A 63 -0.23 9.01 -2.48
N LYS A 64 -0.54 7.73 -2.23
CA LYS A 64 0.22 6.96 -1.23
C LYS A 64 1.57 6.44 -1.72
N PHE A 65 1.69 6.13 -3.01
CA PHE A 65 2.86 5.43 -3.54
C PHE A 65 3.64 6.24 -4.57
N THR A 66 2.97 6.88 -5.54
CA THR A 66 3.68 7.47 -6.68
C THR A 66 4.13 8.91 -6.42
N HIS A 67 3.18 9.82 -6.21
CA HIS A 67 3.41 11.26 -6.07
C HIS A 67 3.64 11.66 -4.62
N GLY A 68 3.14 10.88 -3.67
CA GLY A 68 3.13 11.28 -2.27
C GLY A 68 2.06 12.34 -2.01
N ASP A 69 1.80 12.58 -0.73
CA ASP A 69 0.94 13.63 -0.25
C ASP A 69 1.77 14.50 0.72
N SER A 70 1.89 15.79 0.42
CA SER A 70 2.64 16.75 1.24
C SER A 70 1.91 17.09 2.55
N ILE A 71 0.58 16.98 2.58
CA ILE A 71 -0.30 17.29 3.72
C ILE A 71 -0.32 16.11 4.69
N LEU A 72 -0.45 14.88 4.17
CA LEU A 72 -0.46 13.65 4.97
C LEU A 72 0.94 13.09 5.28
N GLU A 73 1.98 13.82 4.88
CA GLU A 73 3.38 13.46 5.08
C GLU A 73 3.74 12.08 4.50
N PHE A 74 2.98 11.63 3.49
CA PHE A 74 3.31 10.43 2.73
C PHE A 74 4.29 10.81 1.63
N PRO A 75 5.54 10.37 1.71
CA PRO A 75 6.50 10.73 0.70
C PRO A 75 6.38 9.80 -0.51
N PRO A 76 6.69 10.29 -1.72
CA PRO A 76 6.66 9.46 -2.90
C PRO A 76 7.62 8.28 -2.76
N ARG A 77 7.23 7.11 -3.25
CA ARG A 77 8.00 5.88 -3.15
C ARG A 77 8.83 5.67 -4.41
N ARG A 78 10.02 5.08 -4.25
CA ARG A 78 10.85 4.52 -5.33
C ARG A 78 10.38 3.09 -5.63
N ASN A 79 10.66 2.64 -6.85
CA ASN A 79 10.35 1.28 -7.33
C ASN A 79 8.86 1.01 -7.57
N VAL A 80 8.07 2.03 -7.83
CA VAL A 80 6.64 1.92 -8.17
C VAL A 80 6.28 2.62 -9.49
N GLU A 81 7.29 3.03 -10.25
CA GLU A 81 7.15 3.81 -11.49
C GLU A 81 6.39 3.03 -12.57
N PHE A 82 6.48 1.70 -12.54
CA PHE A 82 5.76 0.81 -13.45
C PHE A 82 4.23 0.86 -13.30
N LEU A 83 3.71 1.45 -12.22
CA LEU A 83 2.27 1.65 -12.02
C LEU A 83 1.77 2.98 -12.58
N GLU A 84 2.67 3.90 -12.95
CA GLU A 84 2.30 5.27 -13.34
C GLU A 84 1.33 5.29 -14.52
N GLU A 85 1.59 4.50 -15.56
CA GLU A 85 0.73 4.41 -16.75
C GLU A 85 -0.67 3.89 -16.40
N LEU A 86 -0.76 2.81 -15.62
CA LEU A 86 -2.05 2.25 -15.20
C LEU A 86 -2.84 3.24 -14.34
N ILE A 87 -2.17 3.93 -13.42
CA ILE A 87 -2.79 4.93 -12.54
C ILE A 87 -3.26 6.14 -13.35
N ALA A 88 -2.50 6.57 -14.35
CA ALA A 88 -2.89 7.67 -15.24
C ALA A 88 -4.20 7.34 -15.96
N ASP A 89 -4.34 6.10 -16.46
CA ASP A 89 -5.58 5.64 -17.11
C ASP A 89 -6.75 5.52 -16.12
N MET A 90 -6.50 5.06 -14.89
CA MET A 90 -7.53 4.98 -13.84
C MET A 90 -8.01 6.35 -13.36
N THR A 91 -7.17 7.38 -13.46
CA THR A 91 -7.44 8.73 -12.92
C THR A 91 -7.77 9.76 -13.99
N GLN A 92 -8.17 9.30 -15.19
CA GLN A 92 -8.66 10.19 -16.24
C GLN A 92 -9.92 10.95 -15.81
N ASP A 93 -10.00 12.22 -16.22
CA ASP A 93 -11.15 13.08 -15.88
C ASP A 93 -12.45 12.64 -16.58
N ASP A 94 -12.32 12.08 -17.78
CA ASP A 94 -13.44 11.56 -18.56
C ASP A 94 -13.78 10.12 -18.12
N PRO A 95 -14.97 9.87 -17.53
CA PRO A 95 -15.35 8.55 -17.05
C PRO A 95 -15.46 7.52 -18.18
N THR A 96 -15.70 7.95 -19.43
CA THR A 96 -15.85 7.04 -20.58
C THR A 96 -14.52 6.48 -21.08
N LYS A 97 -13.41 7.18 -20.79
CA LYS A 97 -12.06 6.75 -21.14
C LYS A 97 -11.38 5.94 -20.04
N ARG A 98 -12.00 5.86 -18.86
CA ARG A 98 -11.49 5.14 -17.71
C ARG A 98 -11.66 3.62 -17.93
N PRO A 99 -10.64 2.80 -17.64
CA PRO A 99 -10.76 1.35 -17.77
C PRO A 99 -11.74 0.79 -16.74
N ARG A 100 -12.40 -0.32 -17.08
CA ARG A 100 -13.24 -1.05 -16.12
C ARG A 100 -12.38 -1.75 -15.09
N MET A 101 -12.92 -2.01 -13.89
CA MET A 101 -12.16 -2.68 -12.81
C MET A 101 -11.59 -4.04 -13.24
N SER A 102 -12.31 -4.80 -14.08
CA SER A 102 -11.80 -6.06 -14.66
C SER A 102 -10.56 -5.87 -15.53
N GLU A 103 -10.53 -4.79 -16.31
CA GLU A 103 -9.39 -4.44 -17.17
C GLU A 103 -8.22 -3.96 -16.33
N VAL A 104 -8.47 -3.16 -15.29
CA VAL A 104 -7.46 -2.74 -14.30
C VAL A 104 -6.77 -3.96 -13.68
N VAL A 105 -7.55 -4.94 -13.21
CA VAL A 105 -7.02 -6.17 -12.63
C VAL A 105 -6.20 -6.97 -13.66
N SER A 106 -6.68 -7.07 -14.90
CA SER A 106 -5.96 -7.77 -15.98
C SER A 106 -4.63 -7.09 -16.30
N ARG A 107 -4.64 -5.78 -16.53
CA ARG A 107 -3.43 -4.98 -16.81
C ARG A 107 -2.45 -5.02 -15.64
N PHE A 108 -2.93 -4.93 -14.41
CA PHE A 108 -2.08 -5.08 -13.24
C PHE A 108 -1.44 -6.48 -13.17
N ALA A 109 -2.18 -7.54 -13.52
CA ALA A 109 -1.64 -8.90 -13.57
C ALA A 109 -0.57 -9.06 -14.66
N GLU A 110 -0.73 -8.41 -15.81
CA GLU A 110 0.27 -8.38 -16.89
C GLU A 110 1.53 -7.62 -16.47
N ILE A 111 1.37 -6.42 -15.93
CA ILE A 111 2.46 -5.62 -15.36
C ILE A 111 3.21 -6.47 -14.32
N ARG A 112 2.50 -7.12 -13.40
CA ARG A 112 3.12 -7.98 -12.38
C ARG A 112 3.91 -9.16 -12.96
N LYS A 113 3.45 -9.73 -14.07
CA LYS A 113 4.16 -10.81 -14.79
C LYS A 113 5.39 -10.31 -15.54
N SER A 114 5.38 -9.08 -16.03
CA SER A 114 6.52 -8.48 -16.74
C SER A 114 7.65 -8.05 -15.80
N LEU A 115 7.35 -7.85 -14.50
CA LEU A 115 8.37 -7.53 -13.51
C LEU A 115 9.33 -8.70 -13.24
N SER A 116 10.62 -8.38 -13.16
CA SER A 116 11.62 -9.36 -12.79
C SER A 116 11.44 -9.85 -11.34
N TRP A 117 11.84 -11.10 -11.08
CA TRP A 117 11.81 -11.71 -9.76
C TRP A 117 12.58 -10.88 -8.70
N TRP A 118 13.63 -10.18 -9.12
CA TRP A 118 14.40 -9.26 -8.30
C TRP A 118 13.65 -7.96 -8.02
N LYS A 119 12.93 -7.41 -9.01
CA LYS A 119 12.10 -6.20 -8.82
C LYS A 119 10.96 -6.46 -7.85
N LEU A 120 10.34 -7.63 -7.89
CA LEU A 120 9.29 -8.03 -6.91
C LEU A 120 9.80 -8.12 -5.47
N ARG A 121 11.10 -8.38 -5.27
CA ARG A 121 11.75 -8.41 -3.93
C ARG A 121 12.47 -7.11 -3.58
N SER A 122 12.49 -6.15 -4.52
CA SER A 122 13.17 -4.89 -4.33
C SER A 122 12.48 -4.05 -3.25
N ARG A 123 13.27 -3.25 -2.54
CA ARG A 123 12.74 -2.41 -1.47
C ARG A 123 11.95 -1.24 -2.06
N VAL A 124 10.69 -1.11 -1.68
CA VAL A 124 9.92 0.13 -1.88
C VAL A 124 10.36 1.12 -0.81
N SER A 125 11.08 2.17 -1.21
CA SER A 125 11.65 3.15 -0.27
C SER A 125 11.14 4.55 -0.52
N ASN A 126 11.23 5.41 0.47
CA ASN A 126 10.85 6.81 0.38
C ASN A 126 11.86 7.61 -0.49
N LYS A 127 11.38 8.38 -1.48
CA LYS A 127 12.18 9.29 -2.34
C LYS A 127 12.82 10.46 -1.57
N ARG A 128 12.21 10.93 -0.47
CA ARG A 128 12.77 11.97 0.43
C ARG A 128 14.01 11.51 1.20
N ILE A 129 14.21 10.20 1.38
CA ILE A 129 15.44 9.68 1.98
C ILE A 129 16.57 9.84 0.97
N PRO A 130 17.70 10.50 1.32
CA PRO A 130 18.78 10.72 0.36
C PRO A 130 19.36 9.39 -0.11
N LEU A 131 19.83 9.37 -1.36
CA LEU A 131 20.26 8.16 -2.05
C LEU A 131 21.37 7.41 -1.31
N ILE A 132 22.20 8.11 -0.53
CA ILE A 132 23.29 7.55 0.27
C ILE A 132 22.74 6.60 1.33
N PHE A 133 21.79 7.04 2.16
CA PHE A 133 21.14 6.16 3.15
C PHE A 133 20.37 5.03 2.46
N HIS A 134 19.71 5.32 1.33
CA HIS A 134 19.05 4.29 0.55
C HIS A 134 20.03 3.15 0.19
N ARG A 135 21.22 3.50 -0.29
CA ARG A 135 22.27 2.56 -0.69
C ARG A 135 22.89 1.85 0.50
N LEU A 136 23.14 2.55 1.61
CA LEU A 136 23.73 1.97 2.82
C LEU A 136 22.84 0.91 3.48
N TYR A 137 21.51 1.10 3.46
CA TYR A 137 20.56 0.11 4.01
C TYR A 137 20.18 -1.01 3.03
N SER A 138 20.61 -0.90 1.76
CA SER A 138 20.29 -1.89 0.72
C SER A 138 20.85 -3.30 1.03
N PRO A 139 22.09 -3.47 1.53
CA PRO A 139 22.64 -4.78 1.85
C PRO A 139 21.83 -5.53 2.92
N PHE A 140 21.42 -4.85 4.00
CA PHE A 140 20.61 -5.46 5.06
C PHE A 140 19.27 -5.99 4.55
N HIS A 141 18.62 -5.24 3.65
CA HIS A 141 17.40 -5.70 2.98
C HIS A 141 17.66 -6.95 2.14
N TRP A 142 18.74 -6.97 1.36
CA TRP A 142 19.09 -8.12 0.52
C TRP A 142 19.47 -9.37 1.32
N ILE A 143 20.12 -9.22 2.49
CA ILE A 143 20.38 -10.34 3.41
C ILE A 143 19.04 -10.95 3.87
N LYS A 144 18.07 -10.12 4.26
CA LYS A 144 16.73 -10.60 4.65
C LYS A 144 16.00 -11.26 3.48
N GLN A 145 16.05 -10.68 2.29
CA GLN A 145 15.44 -11.28 1.10
C GLN A 145 16.11 -12.61 0.74
N LEU A 146 17.43 -12.72 0.85
CA LEU A 146 18.15 -13.98 0.61
C LEU A 146 17.71 -15.06 1.58
N SER A 147 17.48 -14.72 2.85
CA SER A 147 16.89 -15.66 3.82
C SER A 147 15.51 -16.17 3.38
N TYR A 148 14.63 -15.30 2.86
CA TYR A 148 13.33 -15.72 2.31
C TYR A 148 13.46 -16.59 1.06
N ILE A 149 14.45 -16.31 0.22
CA ILE A 149 14.74 -17.10 -0.98
C ILE A 149 15.20 -18.51 -0.59
N ILE A 150 16.13 -18.62 0.37
CA ILE A 150 16.61 -19.91 0.90
C ILE A 150 15.45 -20.70 1.51
N ARG A 151 14.54 -20.02 2.21
CA ARG A 151 13.30 -20.61 2.77
C ARG A 151 12.22 -20.92 1.73
N ARG A 152 12.49 -20.70 0.43
CA ARG A 152 11.56 -20.91 -0.69
C ARG A 152 10.23 -20.15 -0.53
N ILE A 153 10.25 -19.00 0.15
CA ILE A 153 9.07 -18.15 0.29
C ILE A 153 8.91 -17.34 -1.01
N PRO A 154 7.74 -17.43 -1.68
CA PRO A 154 7.49 -16.66 -2.90
C PRO A 154 7.43 -15.17 -2.56
N ALA A 155 7.85 -14.30 -3.50
CA ALA A 155 7.81 -12.85 -3.29
C ALA A 155 6.40 -12.32 -3.07
N ILE A 156 5.43 -12.96 -3.72
CA ILE A 156 4.02 -12.65 -3.58
C ILE A 156 3.38 -13.86 -2.92
N PRO A 157 2.72 -13.69 -1.77
CA PRO A 157 2.00 -14.80 -1.15
C PRO A 157 0.91 -15.30 -2.09
N ASP A 158 0.89 -16.61 -2.31
CA ASP A 158 -0.15 -17.30 -3.08
C ASP A 158 -1.35 -17.54 -2.15
N TYR A 159 -2.27 -16.58 -2.13
CA TYR A 159 -3.50 -16.69 -1.34
C TYR A 159 -4.49 -17.69 -1.94
N THR A 160 -4.35 -18.05 -3.21
CA THR A 160 -5.19 -19.05 -3.89
C THR A 160 -4.92 -20.47 -3.35
N ARG A 161 -3.67 -20.76 -2.97
CA ARG A 161 -3.30 -22.04 -2.36
C ARG A 161 -3.79 -22.18 -0.91
N ALA A 162 -3.83 -21.08 -0.17
CA ALA A 162 -4.29 -21.07 1.23
C ALA A 162 -5.80 -21.38 1.34
N THR A 163 -6.63 -20.85 0.44
CA THR A 163 -8.07 -21.11 0.41
C THR A 163 -8.42 -22.55 0.01
N LEU A 164 -7.65 -23.19 -0.87
CA LEU A 164 -7.84 -24.61 -1.19
C LEU A 164 -7.55 -25.52 0.01
N SER A 165 -6.55 -25.19 0.84
CA SER A 165 -6.26 -25.94 2.08
C SER A 165 -7.34 -25.77 3.15
N LEU A 166 -7.97 -24.59 3.21
CA LEU A 166 -9.10 -24.33 4.13
C LEU A 166 -10.40 -24.95 3.64
N SER A 167 -10.58 -25.13 2.33
CA SER A 167 -11.74 -25.80 1.73
C SER A 167 -11.67 -27.33 1.81
N THR A 168 -10.48 -27.93 1.91
CA THR A 168 -10.29 -29.38 2.06
C THR A 168 -10.00 -29.83 3.50
N GLY A 169 -9.89 -28.88 4.43
CA GLY A 169 -9.52 -29.11 5.83
C GLY A 169 -10.58 -28.73 6.86
N TYR A 170 -11.86 -28.62 6.51
CA TYR A 170 -12.92 -28.67 7.52
C TYR A 170 -13.17 -30.12 7.89
N LEU A 171 -12.35 -30.62 8.82
CA LEU A 171 -12.73 -31.45 9.96
C LEU A 171 -11.45 -31.66 10.80
N ILE A 172 -11.52 -31.23 12.06
CA ILE A 172 -10.62 -31.53 13.21
C ILE A 172 -9.63 -30.41 13.62
N SER A 173 -10.02 -29.75 14.72
CA SER A 173 -9.18 -29.23 15.83
C SER A 173 -8.48 -27.87 15.72
N SER A 174 -9.28 -26.80 15.64
CA SER A 174 -8.84 -25.45 16.01
C SER A 174 -8.94 -25.21 17.52
N TRP A 175 -8.05 -25.80 18.35
CA TRP A 175 -7.85 -25.38 19.76
C TRP A 175 -6.46 -25.65 20.38
N LEU A 176 -5.42 -26.12 19.66
CA LEU A 176 -4.15 -26.54 20.29
C LEU A 176 -2.85 -25.85 19.83
N ILE A 177 -2.89 -24.72 19.12
CA ILE A 177 -1.65 -24.04 18.66
C ILE A 177 -1.31 -22.77 19.46
N PHE A 178 -2.03 -22.46 20.55
CA PHE A 178 -1.74 -21.27 21.37
C PHE A 178 -1.02 -21.51 22.71
N LEU A 179 -0.50 -22.72 22.99
CA LEU A 179 0.34 -22.98 24.16
C LEU A 179 1.49 -23.94 23.84
N ALA A 180 2.62 -23.38 23.37
CA ALA A 180 3.99 -23.88 23.59
C ALA A 180 5.00 -22.81 23.17
#